data_AF-A0AAN7JRI6-F1
#
_entry.id   AF-A0AAN7JRI6-F1
#
_cell.length_a   1.000
_cell.length_b   1.000
_cell.length_c   1.000
_cell.angle_alpha   90.00
_cell.angle_beta   90.00
_cell.angle_gamma   90.00
#
_symmetry.space_group_name_H-M   'P 1'
#
loop_
_entity.id
_entity.type
_entity.pdbx_description
1 polymer ?
#
loop_
_entity_poly.entity_id
_entity_poly.type
_entity_poly.pdbx_seq_one_letter_code
_entity_poly.pdbx_strand_id
1 'polypeptide(L)'
;MAPTQEIALTSSLLSLSMAFPTYLYIRKKRISPSETRTKLIFPSSMEKARPLFFMAALLAAMASFLAAATSDISIVDEQHGVQFSGPNNRTDVEVWAIYKSWLVQHGKAYNGLGVKERRFEAFKDNLRFVDEHNARMGQTYQLGMNRSTRYAFKEDEDLPDQVDWRERGAVADVKDQGQCGSCWAFSAVAAVEGINKIVTGDLITLSEQELVDCDKTYNQGCNGGLMDYAFEFIVNNGGIHTEEDYPYRAADRRCDPTEKRDRVVAIDGYEDVPQNDEKSLKKAVAHQPVSVAVEAGGRAFQLYRSGIFTGSCGTDLDHGVVVVGYGADNGVDYWTVRNSWGPMWGRGRLHKDGEEHRG
;
A
#
# COMPACT_ATOMS: atom_id res chain seq x y z
N MET A 1 16.28 -10.33 -21.60
CA MET A 1 15.11 -9.86 -20.83
C MET A 1 13.96 -10.78 -21.15
N ALA A 2 13.37 -11.45 -20.15
CA ALA A 2 12.20 -12.29 -20.37
C ALA A 2 10.98 -11.39 -20.69
N PRO A 3 10.08 -11.82 -21.60
CA PRO A 3 8.88 -11.04 -21.89
C PRO A 3 8.02 -11.00 -20.63
N THR A 4 7.95 -9.81 -20.04
CA THR A 4 7.05 -9.47 -18.95
C THR A 4 5.63 -9.68 -19.46
N GLN A 5 4.79 -10.30 -18.64
CA GLN A 5 3.45 -10.70 -19.05
C GLN A 5 2.57 -9.48 -19.16
N GLU A 6 1.96 -9.27 -20.31
CA GLU A 6 1.23 -8.06 -20.63
C GLU A 6 -0.20 -8.42 -20.96
N ILE A 7 -1.12 -7.87 -20.18
CA ILE A 7 -2.41 -7.52 -20.77
C ILE A 7 -2.27 -6.07 -21.18
N ALA A 8 -2.51 -5.79 -22.44
CA ALA A 8 -2.90 -4.48 -22.91
C ALA A 8 -4.42 -4.39 -22.69
N LEU A 9 -4.89 -3.84 -21.57
CA LEU A 9 -6.32 -3.62 -21.34
C LEU A 9 -6.73 -2.32 -22.03
N THR A 10 -7.78 -2.32 -22.86
CA THR A 10 -8.31 -1.03 -23.37
C THR A 10 -8.80 -0.13 -22.26
N SER A 11 -8.85 1.16 -22.57
CA SER A 11 -9.47 2.19 -21.74
C SER A 11 -10.82 1.73 -21.15
N SER A 12 -11.73 1.23 -22.00
CA SER A 12 -13.07 0.73 -21.61
C SER A 12 -13.07 -0.39 -20.55
N LEU A 13 -12.01 -1.20 -20.48
CA LEU A 13 -11.91 -2.32 -19.55
C LEU A 13 -11.47 -1.90 -18.16
N LEU A 14 -10.61 -0.89 -18.09
CA LEU A 14 -10.27 -0.30 -16.81
C LEU A 14 -11.43 0.56 -16.31
N SER A 15 -12.14 1.31 -17.16
CA SER A 15 -13.25 2.20 -16.77
C SER A 15 -14.46 1.49 -16.15
N LEU A 16 -14.83 0.31 -16.65
CA LEU A 16 -15.89 -0.50 -16.03
C LEU A 16 -15.41 -1.14 -14.71
N SER A 17 -14.11 -1.38 -14.57
CA SER A 17 -13.52 -1.87 -13.34
C SER A 17 -13.34 -0.80 -12.23
N MET A 18 -13.82 0.44 -12.42
CA MET A 18 -13.51 1.55 -11.51
C MET A 18 -14.56 1.81 -10.42
N ALA A 19 -15.55 0.94 -10.25
CA ALA A 19 -16.67 1.18 -9.33
C ALA A 19 -16.30 1.26 -7.84
N PHE A 20 -15.03 1.03 -7.44
CA PHE A 20 -14.55 1.13 -6.06
C PHE A 20 -13.09 1.62 -5.92
N PRO A 21 -12.67 2.20 -4.77
CA PRO A 21 -11.42 2.97 -4.65
C PRO A 21 -10.20 2.04 -4.75
N THR A 22 -9.57 1.89 -5.90
CA THR A 22 -8.54 0.84 -6.01
C THR A 22 -7.32 1.23 -6.80
N TYR A 23 -7.08 2.51 -7.04
CA TYR A 23 -5.83 2.97 -7.61
C TYR A 23 -4.96 3.56 -6.52
N LEU A 24 -3.87 2.89 -6.18
CA LEU A 24 -3.03 3.35 -5.08
C LEU A 24 -1.66 3.85 -5.53
N TYR A 25 -1.41 5.11 -5.22
CA TYR A 25 -0.14 5.77 -5.37
C TYR A 25 0.63 5.72 -4.04
N ILE A 26 1.84 5.19 -4.07
CA ILE A 26 2.77 5.10 -2.93
C ILE A 26 3.64 6.34 -2.85
N ARG A 27 3.77 6.92 -1.66
CA ARG A 27 4.73 8.00 -1.36
C ARG A 27 6.01 7.41 -0.78
N LYS A 28 7.16 7.79 -1.35
CA LYS A 28 8.47 7.45 -0.82
C LYS A 28 9.43 8.61 -1.03
N LYS A 29 10.04 9.13 0.04
CA LYS A 29 11.05 10.20 -0.01
C LYS A 29 12.40 9.64 -0.39
N ARG A 30 13.13 10.40 -1.21
CA ARG A 30 14.56 10.21 -1.43
C ARG A 30 15.29 10.64 -0.15
N ILE A 31 15.95 9.70 0.51
CA ILE A 31 16.89 10.03 1.58
C ILE A 31 18.19 10.47 0.91
N SER A 32 18.60 11.73 1.13
CA SER A 32 19.92 12.23 0.72
C SER A 32 21.01 11.45 1.46
N PRO A 33 22.15 11.09 0.84
CA PRO A 33 23.23 10.34 1.51
C PRO A 33 23.87 11.00 2.74
N SER A 34 23.41 12.17 3.19
CA SER A 34 24.05 12.95 4.26
C SER A 34 23.75 12.48 5.69
N GLU A 35 22.91 11.48 5.90
CA GLU A 35 22.72 10.85 7.22
C GLU A 35 23.13 9.38 7.20
N THR A 36 24.40 9.14 6.85
CA THR A 36 25.01 7.84 7.19
C THR A 36 25.23 7.83 8.69
N ARG A 37 24.29 7.24 9.43
CA ARG A 37 24.47 6.88 10.84
C ARG A 37 25.71 5.98 10.90
N THR A 38 26.79 6.50 11.47
CA THR A 38 28.06 5.81 11.66
C THR A 38 27.80 4.41 12.21
N LYS A 39 28.02 3.36 11.39
CA LYS A 39 28.11 1.98 11.89
C LYS A 39 29.30 1.96 12.84
N LEU A 40 29.05 1.96 14.14
CA LEU A 40 30.04 1.63 15.16
C LEU A 40 30.40 0.15 14.97
N ILE A 41 31.51 -0.08 14.25
CA ILE A 41 32.18 -1.37 14.20
C ILE A 41 32.83 -1.57 15.58
N PHE A 42 32.28 -2.46 16.40
CA PHE A 42 32.95 -2.92 17.61
C PHE A 42 33.91 -4.07 17.25
N PRO A 43 35.22 -3.97 17.54
CA PRO A 43 36.14 -5.07 17.33
C PRO A 43 35.88 -6.21 18.33
N SER A 44 36.02 -7.43 17.84
CA SER A 44 35.86 -8.69 18.57
C SER A 44 36.98 -8.91 19.59
N SER A 45 36.91 -8.26 20.75
CA SER A 45 37.61 -8.74 21.94
C SER A 45 36.97 -8.15 23.19
N MET A 46 36.04 -8.88 23.81
CA MET A 46 35.77 -8.90 25.26
C MET A 46 34.57 -9.82 25.56
N GLU A 47 34.68 -11.09 25.15
CA GLU A 47 33.99 -12.16 25.87
C GLU A 47 34.81 -12.48 27.12
N LYS A 48 34.32 -12.04 28.29
CA LYS A 48 34.51 -12.60 29.66
C LYS A 48 34.49 -11.48 30.72
N ALA A 49 33.30 -10.98 31.01
CA ALA A 49 32.95 -10.40 32.32
C ALA A 49 31.41 -10.31 32.45
N ARG A 50 30.76 -11.46 32.68
CA ARG A 50 29.44 -11.54 33.34
C ARG A 50 29.61 -11.11 34.82
N PRO A 51 28.59 -11.09 35.70
CA PRO A 51 27.26 -10.48 35.69
C PRO A 51 27.01 -9.85 37.09
N LEU A 52 27.64 -8.72 37.43
CA LEU A 52 27.54 -8.13 38.79
C LEU A 52 26.96 -6.72 38.83
N PHE A 53 26.90 -6.01 37.70
CA PHE A 53 26.41 -4.64 37.66
C PHE A 53 24.89 -4.50 37.48
N PHE A 54 24.19 -5.53 36.99
CA PHE A 54 22.74 -5.44 36.74
C PHE A 54 21.86 -5.75 37.97
N MET A 55 22.37 -6.45 38.98
CA MET A 55 21.59 -6.76 40.20
C MET A 55 21.52 -5.60 41.20
N ALA A 56 22.50 -4.69 41.20
CA ALA A 56 22.52 -3.54 42.12
C ALA A 56 21.52 -2.44 41.71
N ALA A 57 21.23 -2.30 40.42
CA ALA A 57 20.31 -1.27 39.92
C ALA A 57 18.83 -1.63 40.14
N LEU A 58 18.48 -2.92 40.22
CA LEU A 58 17.10 -3.38 40.45
C LEU A 58 16.66 -3.27 41.92
N LEU A 59 17.60 -3.38 42.88
CA LEU A 59 17.29 -3.28 44.31
C LEU A 59 17.08 -1.84 44.80
N ALA A 60 17.62 -0.84 44.09
CA ALA A 60 17.44 0.57 44.44
C ALA A 60 16.09 1.15 43.98
N ALA A 61 15.39 0.52 43.03
CA ALA A 61 14.11 1.00 42.51
C ALA A 61 12.87 0.46 43.25
N MET A 62 13.04 -0.57 44.10
CA MET A 62 11.91 -1.19 44.84
C MET A 62 11.68 -0.60 46.25
N ALA A 63 12.48 0.36 46.70
CA ALA A 63 12.39 0.91 48.07
C ALA A 63 11.62 2.24 48.19
N SER A 64 10.93 2.71 47.14
CA SER A 64 10.29 4.05 47.15
C SER A 64 8.75 4.04 47.10
N PHE A 65 8.07 2.90 47.16
CA PHE A 65 6.61 2.86 47.03
C PHE A 65 5.93 1.99 48.10
N LEU A 66 6.16 2.31 49.37
CA LEU A 66 5.31 1.87 50.48
C LEU A 66 5.19 2.99 51.52
N ALA A 67 4.29 3.93 51.29
CA ALA A 67 3.53 4.65 52.32
C ALA A 67 2.56 5.66 51.68
N ALA A 68 1.38 5.20 51.29
CA ALA A 68 0.12 5.94 51.38
C ALA A 68 -1.02 4.99 51.03
N ALA A 69 -1.48 4.24 52.04
CA ALA A 69 -2.77 3.57 52.00
C ALA A 69 -3.66 4.22 53.04
N THR A 70 -4.75 4.84 52.58
CA THR A 70 -6.10 4.94 53.20
C THR A 70 -6.96 5.67 52.16
N SER A 71 -8.18 5.31 51.78
CA SER A 71 -9.15 4.37 52.32
C SER A 71 -10.24 4.12 51.26
N ASP A 72 -10.86 2.95 51.39
CA ASP A 72 -12.18 2.54 50.93
C ASP A 72 -12.39 1.99 49.51
N ILE A 73 -12.55 0.66 49.51
CA ILE A 73 -13.28 -0.13 48.53
C ILE A 73 -14.77 0.23 48.63
N SER A 74 -15.37 0.67 47.53
CA SER A 74 -16.77 0.35 47.26
C SER A 74 -17.04 0.13 45.77
N ILE A 75 -17.69 -1.00 45.54
CA ILE A 75 -18.45 -1.47 44.39
C ILE A 75 -19.18 -0.36 43.60
N VAL A 76 -19.06 -0.50 42.27
CA VAL A 76 -19.90 -0.03 41.15
C VAL A 76 -21.02 0.97 41.46
N ASP A 77 -20.93 2.18 40.90
CA ASP A 77 -22.10 2.93 40.47
C ASP A 77 -21.87 3.48 39.05
N GLU A 78 -22.87 3.25 38.23
CA GLU A 78 -22.98 3.52 36.82
C GLU A 78 -23.66 4.87 36.68
N GLN A 79 -22.90 5.99 36.61
CA GLN A 79 -23.33 7.24 35.97
C GLN A 79 -22.30 8.38 36.13
N HIS A 80 -22.28 9.24 35.11
CA HIS A 80 -21.59 10.53 34.97
C HIS A 80 -20.25 10.50 34.22
N GLY A 81 -20.38 10.62 32.89
CA GLY A 81 -19.28 10.97 32.01
C GLY A 81 -18.63 12.30 32.40
N VAL A 82 -17.31 12.30 32.45
CA VAL A 82 -16.50 13.51 32.58
C VAL A 82 -16.16 13.99 31.18
N GLN A 83 -16.90 15.01 30.73
CA GLN A 83 -16.55 15.81 29.56
C GLN A 83 -15.33 16.68 29.89
N PHE A 84 -14.23 16.47 29.16
CA PHE A 84 -13.16 17.46 29.08
C PHE A 84 -13.48 18.45 27.94
N SER A 85 -13.81 19.67 28.34
CA SER A 85 -14.30 20.76 27.48
C SER A 85 -13.16 21.69 27.03
N GLY A 86 -12.70 21.49 25.80
CA GLY A 86 -12.07 22.54 24.98
C GLY A 86 -13.10 23.15 24.02
N PRO A 87 -12.88 24.36 23.46
CA PRO A 87 -13.90 25.14 22.75
C PRO A 87 -14.41 24.53 21.43
N ASN A 88 -13.87 23.39 21.00
CA ASN A 88 -14.28 22.68 19.79
C ASN A 88 -14.23 21.14 19.95
N ASN A 89 -14.55 20.62 21.15
CA ASN A 89 -14.50 19.17 21.37
C ASN A 89 -15.79 18.50 20.87
N ARG A 90 -15.87 18.28 19.55
CA ARG A 90 -16.96 17.52 18.92
C ARG A 90 -16.97 16.08 19.45
N THR A 91 -18.15 15.55 19.69
CA THR A 91 -18.35 14.13 20.03
C THR A 91 -18.07 13.24 18.82
N ASP A 92 -17.71 11.97 19.05
CA ASP A 92 -17.47 11.00 17.96
C ASP A 92 -18.68 10.85 17.03
N VAL A 93 -19.89 11.02 17.55
CA VAL A 93 -21.14 10.99 16.75
C VAL A 93 -21.20 12.18 15.78
N GLU A 94 -20.84 13.37 16.23
CA GLU A 94 -20.78 14.57 15.38
C GLU A 94 -19.66 14.47 14.35
N VAL A 95 -18.47 14.03 14.77
CA VAL A 95 -17.34 13.82 13.84
C VAL A 95 -17.72 12.77 12.80
N TRP A 96 -18.42 11.70 13.18
CA TRP A 96 -18.88 10.66 12.25
C TRP A 96 -19.92 11.18 11.25
N ALA A 97 -20.82 12.07 11.67
CA ALA A 97 -21.75 12.73 10.76
C ALA A 97 -21.01 13.62 9.74
N ILE A 98 -20.03 14.40 10.21
CA ILE A 98 -19.18 15.25 9.36
C ILE A 98 -18.37 14.37 8.40
N TYR A 99 -17.79 13.27 8.88
CA TYR A 99 -17.04 12.32 8.06
C TYR A 99 -17.91 11.71 6.97
N LYS A 100 -19.13 11.24 7.29
CA LYS A 100 -20.07 10.73 6.27
C LYS A 100 -20.43 11.79 5.23
N SER A 101 -20.69 13.03 5.67
CA SER A 101 -20.95 14.15 4.75
C SER A 101 -19.73 14.43 3.86
N TRP A 102 -18.54 14.43 4.44
CA TRP A 102 -17.28 14.61 3.72
C TRP A 102 -17.03 13.50 2.69
N LEU A 103 -17.30 12.24 3.04
CA LEU A 103 -17.19 11.10 2.12
C LEU A 103 -18.11 11.28 0.91
N VAL A 104 -19.37 11.64 1.15
CA VAL A 104 -20.35 11.89 0.08
C VAL A 104 -19.93 13.08 -0.78
N GLN A 105 -19.57 14.21 -0.17
CA GLN A 105 -19.15 15.42 -0.87
C GLN A 105 -17.92 15.17 -1.76
N HIS A 106 -17.00 14.31 -1.32
CA HIS A 106 -15.74 14.06 -2.03
C HIS A 106 -15.74 12.76 -2.84
N GLY A 107 -16.89 12.07 -2.96
CA GLY A 107 -17.03 10.85 -3.74
C GLY A 107 -16.16 9.69 -3.23
N LYS A 108 -15.98 9.57 -1.91
CA LYS A 108 -15.20 8.50 -1.28
C LYS A 108 -16.14 7.39 -0.82
N ALA A 109 -15.98 6.20 -1.37
CA ALA A 109 -16.54 4.96 -0.83
C ALA A 109 -15.40 4.12 -0.27
N TYR A 110 -15.61 3.37 0.81
CA TYR A 110 -14.64 2.41 1.32
C TYR A 110 -15.39 1.10 1.58
N ASN A 111 -14.98 0.01 0.94
CA ASN A 111 -15.69 -1.27 1.03
C ASN A 111 -14.89 -2.35 1.76
N GLY A 112 -13.67 -2.04 2.20
CA GLY A 112 -12.91 -2.92 3.08
C GLY A 112 -13.40 -2.81 4.52
N LEU A 113 -13.64 -3.97 5.15
CA LEU A 113 -13.88 -4.07 6.59
C LEU A 113 -12.73 -3.39 7.34
N GLY A 114 -12.95 -2.26 8.01
CA GLY A 114 -11.90 -1.54 8.74
C GLY A 114 -11.27 -0.31 8.10
N VAL A 115 -11.34 -0.15 6.76
CA VAL A 115 -10.79 1.03 6.06
C VAL A 115 -11.53 2.23 6.58
N LYS A 116 -12.86 2.11 6.69
CA LYS A 116 -13.74 3.19 7.09
C LYS A 116 -13.42 3.68 8.48
N GLU A 117 -13.18 2.77 9.42
CA GLU A 117 -12.84 3.06 10.82
C GLU A 117 -11.46 3.71 10.95
N ARG A 118 -10.42 3.21 10.26
CA ARG A 118 -9.08 3.83 10.33
C ARG A 118 -9.00 5.17 9.63
N ARG A 119 -9.63 5.30 8.45
CA ARG A 119 -9.75 6.58 7.75
C ARG A 119 -10.59 7.57 8.55
N PHE A 120 -11.52 7.09 9.38
CA PHE A 120 -12.26 7.92 10.32
C PHE A 120 -11.38 8.48 11.44
N GLU A 121 -10.49 7.67 12.03
CA GLU A 121 -9.54 8.19 13.04
C GLU A 121 -8.59 9.24 12.43
N ALA A 122 -8.04 8.98 11.24
CA ALA A 122 -7.23 9.99 10.54
C ALA A 122 -8.03 11.25 10.20
N PHE A 123 -9.31 11.10 9.83
CA PHE A 123 -10.21 12.22 9.59
C PHE A 123 -10.47 13.03 10.86
N LYS A 124 -10.71 12.35 11.98
CA LYS A 124 -10.96 12.93 13.31
C LYS A 124 -9.75 13.75 13.76
N ASP A 125 -8.54 13.21 13.63
CA ASP A 125 -7.30 13.92 13.97
C ASP A 125 -7.09 15.17 13.11
N ASN A 126 -7.30 15.08 11.79
CA ASN A 126 -7.21 16.23 10.89
C ASN A 126 -8.29 17.29 11.21
N LEU A 127 -9.52 16.85 11.48
CA LEU A 127 -10.63 17.76 11.80
C LEU A 127 -10.35 18.52 13.09
N ARG A 128 -9.82 17.83 14.12
CA ARG A 128 -9.36 18.46 15.36
C ARG A 128 -8.29 19.51 15.08
N PHE A 129 -7.29 19.19 14.26
CA PHE A 129 -6.24 20.16 13.89
C PHE A 129 -6.80 21.39 13.15
N VAL A 130 -7.75 21.20 12.23
CA VAL A 130 -8.44 22.28 11.51
C VAL A 130 -9.22 23.17 12.47
N ASP A 131 -10.02 22.55 13.34
CA ASP A 131 -10.85 23.27 14.32
C ASP A 131 -9.98 24.06 15.31
N GLU A 132 -8.89 23.48 15.79
CA GLU A 132 -7.93 24.15 16.68
C GLU A 132 -7.21 25.31 15.99
N HIS A 133 -6.77 25.14 14.73
CA HIS A 133 -6.13 26.20 13.97
C HIS A 133 -7.08 27.38 13.74
N ASN A 134 -8.29 27.09 13.25
CA ASN A 134 -9.28 28.11 12.92
C ASN A 134 -9.82 28.84 14.16
N ALA A 135 -9.74 28.23 15.35
CA ALA A 135 -10.13 28.86 16.61
C ALA A 135 -9.08 29.82 17.20
N ARG A 136 -7.84 29.83 16.69
CA ARG A 136 -6.79 30.74 17.19
C ARG A 136 -7.00 32.16 16.66
N MET A 137 -6.93 33.15 17.54
CA MET A 137 -6.96 34.57 17.16
C MET A 137 -5.68 34.96 16.42
N GLY A 138 -5.81 35.82 15.39
CA GLY A 138 -4.66 36.34 14.63
C GLY A 138 -4.13 35.44 13.53
N GLN A 139 -4.82 34.35 13.18
CA GLN A 139 -4.50 33.59 11.97
C GLN A 139 -4.85 34.41 10.72
N THR A 140 -3.94 34.43 9.75
CA THR A 140 -4.15 35.11 8.46
C THR A 140 -4.82 34.22 7.41
N TYR A 141 -5.06 32.95 7.73
CA TYR A 141 -5.67 31.96 6.85
C TYR A 141 -6.47 30.92 7.65
N GLN A 142 -7.43 30.29 6.96
CA GLN A 142 -8.24 29.19 7.50
C GLN A 142 -7.87 27.87 6.84
N LEU A 143 -7.98 26.79 7.61
CA LEU A 143 -7.85 25.42 7.12
C LEU A 143 -9.23 24.80 6.87
N GLY A 144 -9.27 23.81 5.98
CA GLY A 144 -10.47 23.03 5.68
C GLY A 144 -10.12 21.58 5.44
N MET A 145 -11.12 20.71 5.60
CA MET A 145 -10.99 19.28 5.30
C MET A 145 -11.03 19.05 3.79
N ASN A 146 -9.91 19.36 3.12
CA ASN A 146 -9.81 19.26 1.67
C ASN A 146 -9.40 17.85 1.25
N ARG A 147 -9.92 17.38 0.12
CA ARG A 147 -9.40 16.18 -0.55
C ARG A 147 -8.07 16.52 -1.25
N SER A 148 -7.12 15.59 -1.19
CA SER A 148 -5.93 15.69 -2.03
C SER A 148 -6.32 15.63 -3.50
N THR A 149 -5.94 16.65 -4.25
CA THR A 149 -6.12 16.75 -5.71
C THR A 149 -4.81 16.48 -6.45
N ARG A 150 -3.80 15.94 -5.76
CA ARG A 150 -2.45 15.73 -6.31
C ARG A 150 -2.47 14.94 -7.62
N TYR A 151 -3.27 13.88 -7.66
CA TYR A 151 -3.43 13.02 -8.84
C TYR A 151 -4.73 13.26 -9.61
N ALA A 152 -5.50 14.29 -9.25
CA ALA A 152 -6.57 14.74 -10.13
C ALA A 152 -5.96 15.25 -11.43
N PHE A 153 -6.43 14.74 -12.56
CA PHE A 153 -6.04 15.22 -13.87
C PHE A 153 -6.47 16.67 -14.05
N LYS A 154 -5.60 17.45 -14.72
CA LYS A 154 -5.90 18.82 -15.14
C LYS A 154 -5.62 18.91 -16.64
N GLU A 155 -6.47 19.61 -17.37
CA GLU A 155 -6.42 19.67 -18.84
C GLU A 155 -5.12 20.28 -19.39
N ASP A 156 -4.39 21.04 -18.57
CA ASP A 156 -3.12 21.69 -18.90
C ASP A 156 -1.89 20.82 -18.59
N GLU A 157 -2.05 19.59 -18.13
CA GLU A 157 -0.92 18.69 -17.84
C GLU A 157 -0.45 17.93 -19.08
N ASP A 158 0.78 18.22 -19.51
CA ASP A 158 1.49 17.47 -20.54
C ASP A 158 2.03 16.16 -19.96
N LEU A 159 1.42 15.03 -20.33
CA LEU A 159 1.82 13.69 -19.92
C LEU A 159 2.42 12.95 -21.12
N PRO A 160 3.45 12.11 -20.93
CA PRO A 160 3.99 11.29 -22.01
C PRO A 160 2.87 10.47 -22.68
N ASP A 161 2.94 10.29 -23.99
CA ASP A 161 1.98 9.47 -24.75
C ASP A 161 2.08 7.99 -24.38
N GLN A 162 3.29 7.54 -24.06
CA GLN A 162 3.60 6.18 -23.66
C GLN A 162 4.53 6.16 -22.45
N VAL A 163 4.25 5.24 -21.52
CA VAL A 163 5.12 4.95 -20.38
C VAL A 163 5.25 3.46 -20.25
N ASP A 164 6.48 2.98 -20.06
CA ASP A 164 6.77 1.61 -19.71
C ASP A 164 7.84 1.55 -18.61
N TRP A 165 7.44 1.22 -17.39
CA TRP A 165 8.35 1.14 -16.24
C TRP A 165 9.33 -0.04 -16.33
N ARG A 166 9.11 -0.99 -17.24
CA ARG A 166 10.00 -2.14 -17.47
C ARG A 166 11.25 -1.71 -18.19
N GLU A 167 11.13 -0.81 -19.16
CA GLU A 167 12.26 -0.19 -19.85
C GLU A 167 13.14 0.62 -18.87
N ARG A 168 12.54 1.11 -17.79
CA ARG A 168 13.21 1.81 -16.70
C ARG A 168 13.71 0.88 -15.59
N GLY A 169 13.55 -0.44 -15.76
CA GLY A 169 13.96 -1.46 -14.79
C GLY A 169 13.23 -1.38 -13.45
N ALA A 170 12.05 -0.75 -13.40
CA ALA A 170 11.22 -0.55 -12.21
C ALA A 170 10.08 -1.57 -12.09
N VAL A 171 10.28 -2.75 -12.67
CA VAL A 171 9.33 -3.87 -12.63
C VAL A 171 10.15 -5.16 -12.48
N ALA A 172 9.91 -5.90 -11.39
CA ALA A 172 10.55 -7.21 -11.18
C ALA A 172 9.91 -8.31 -12.03
N ASP A 173 10.58 -9.46 -12.09
CA ASP A 173 10.08 -10.63 -12.82
C ASP A 173 8.71 -11.09 -12.30
N VAL A 174 7.89 -11.64 -13.19
CA VAL A 174 6.55 -12.08 -12.79
C VAL A 174 6.62 -13.31 -11.89
N LYS A 175 5.92 -13.23 -10.76
CA LYS A 175 5.78 -14.30 -9.77
C LYS A 175 4.44 -15.04 -9.93
N ASP A 176 4.26 -16.12 -9.17
CA ASP A 176 3.06 -16.96 -9.21
C ASP A 176 2.45 -17.10 -7.81
N GLN A 177 1.22 -16.62 -7.63
CA GLN A 177 0.45 -16.73 -6.38
C GLN A 177 -0.11 -18.15 -6.15
N GLY A 178 -0.10 -19.01 -7.17
CA GLY A 178 -0.67 -20.34 -7.09
C GLY A 178 -2.15 -20.34 -6.69
N GLN A 179 -2.52 -21.21 -5.76
CA GLN A 179 -3.91 -21.38 -5.30
C GLN A 179 -4.29 -20.49 -4.11
N CYS A 180 -3.44 -19.55 -3.73
CA CYS A 180 -3.68 -18.62 -2.64
C CYS A 180 -4.28 -17.32 -3.17
N GLY A 181 -5.39 -16.85 -2.59
CA GLY A 181 -6.06 -15.58 -2.91
C GLY A 181 -5.28 -14.36 -2.41
N SER A 182 -4.01 -14.25 -2.81
CA SER A 182 -3.04 -13.26 -2.33
C SER A 182 -2.67 -12.20 -3.39
N CYS A 183 -3.46 -12.07 -4.46
CA CYS A 183 -3.25 -11.07 -5.51
C CYS A 183 -3.10 -9.64 -4.97
N TRP A 184 -3.79 -9.32 -3.87
CA TRP A 184 -3.66 -8.07 -3.13
C TRP A 184 -2.22 -7.82 -2.62
N ALA A 185 -1.55 -8.86 -2.12
CA ALA A 185 -0.17 -8.77 -1.65
C ALA A 185 0.81 -8.60 -2.81
N PHE A 186 0.64 -9.37 -3.89
CA PHE A 186 1.45 -9.24 -5.11
C PHE A 186 1.30 -7.86 -5.76
N SER A 187 0.08 -7.34 -5.87
CA SER A 187 -0.18 -6.01 -6.41
C SER A 187 0.51 -4.93 -5.58
N ALA A 188 0.39 -4.99 -4.24
CA ALA A 188 1.02 -4.03 -3.36
C ALA A 188 2.55 -4.09 -3.42
N VAL A 189 3.13 -5.30 -3.30
CA VAL A 189 4.58 -5.50 -3.37
C VAL A 189 5.14 -4.99 -4.70
N ALA A 190 4.53 -5.35 -5.83
CA ALA A 190 5.04 -4.91 -7.13
C ALA A 190 5.06 -3.38 -7.29
N ALA A 191 4.08 -2.68 -6.72
CA ALA A 191 4.09 -1.21 -6.70
C ALA A 191 5.18 -0.66 -5.77
N VAL A 192 5.41 -1.26 -4.59
CA VAL A 192 6.50 -0.87 -3.66
C VAL A 192 7.88 -1.09 -4.27
N GLU A 193 8.09 -2.23 -4.94
CA GLU A 193 9.33 -2.54 -5.68
C GLU A 193 9.63 -1.45 -6.72
N GLY A 194 8.60 -1.10 -7.51
CA GLY A 194 8.72 -0.10 -8.57
C GLY A 194 9.07 1.29 -8.05
N ILE A 195 8.36 1.78 -7.03
CA ILE A 195 8.68 3.09 -6.45
C ILE A 195 10.03 3.09 -5.72
N ASN A 196 10.45 1.95 -5.15
CA ASN A 196 11.79 1.82 -4.59
C ASN A 196 12.85 2.04 -5.67
N LYS A 197 12.74 1.35 -6.81
CA LYS A 197 13.65 1.52 -7.94
C LYS A 197 13.69 2.97 -8.42
N ILE A 198 12.53 3.63 -8.53
CA ILE A 198 12.43 5.02 -9.01
C ILE A 198 13.14 5.99 -8.05
N VAL A 199 13.02 5.77 -6.74
CA VAL A 199 13.56 6.69 -5.73
C VAL A 199 15.04 6.44 -5.44
N THR A 200 15.44 5.18 -5.28
CA THR A 200 16.78 4.79 -4.81
C THR A 200 17.71 4.35 -5.95
N GLY A 201 17.16 3.91 -7.08
CA GLY A 201 17.91 3.27 -8.16
C GLY A 201 18.03 1.75 -8.01
N ASP A 202 17.54 1.16 -6.92
CA ASP A 202 17.66 -0.29 -6.64
C ASP A 202 16.32 -1.00 -6.80
N LEU A 203 16.31 -2.04 -7.63
CA LEU A 203 15.16 -2.95 -7.72
C LEU A 203 15.42 -4.10 -6.77
N ILE A 204 14.71 -4.12 -5.65
CA ILE A 204 14.81 -5.15 -4.62
C ILE A 204 13.51 -5.93 -4.64
N THR A 205 13.59 -7.25 -4.78
CA THR A 205 12.40 -8.13 -4.76
C THR A 205 11.93 -8.34 -3.32
N LEU A 206 10.66 -8.03 -3.04
CA LEU A 206 10.11 -8.01 -1.68
C LEU A 206 9.20 -9.22 -1.42
N SER A 207 8.93 -9.50 -0.14
CA SER A 207 8.15 -10.66 0.29
C SER A 207 6.64 -10.39 0.29
N GLU A 208 5.89 -11.03 -0.61
CA GLU A 208 4.42 -11.09 -0.48
C GLU A 208 4.00 -11.94 0.72
N GLN A 209 4.81 -12.92 1.11
CA GLN A 209 4.50 -13.84 2.19
C GLN A 209 4.44 -13.14 3.55
N GLU A 210 5.29 -12.14 3.80
CA GLU A 210 5.20 -11.34 5.02
C GLU A 210 3.85 -10.65 5.12
N LEU A 211 3.33 -10.09 4.03
CA LEU A 211 1.99 -9.50 4.02
C LEU A 211 0.93 -10.57 4.27
N VAL A 212 1.00 -11.70 3.56
CA VAL A 212 0.06 -12.81 3.74
C VAL A 212 0.02 -13.26 5.20
N ASP A 213 1.15 -13.39 5.87
CA ASP A 213 1.25 -13.95 7.22
C ASP A 213 1.04 -12.92 8.34
N CYS A 214 1.45 -11.66 8.13
CA CYS A 214 1.51 -10.64 9.18
C CYS A 214 0.46 -9.53 9.08
N ASP A 215 -0.02 -9.18 7.89
CA ASP A 215 -1.11 -8.22 7.74
C ASP A 215 -2.46 -8.93 7.98
N LYS A 216 -2.77 -9.14 9.27
CA LYS A 216 -3.95 -9.90 9.72
C LYS A 216 -5.03 -9.05 10.36
N THR A 217 -4.83 -7.74 10.49
CA THR A 217 -5.81 -6.87 11.15
C THR A 217 -7.11 -6.79 10.35
N TYR A 218 -7.00 -6.73 9.02
CA TYR A 218 -8.16 -6.64 8.12
C TYR A 218 -8.02 -7.50 6.85
N ASN A 219 -6.79 -7.76 6.42
CA ASN A 219 -6.51 -8.74 5.39
C ASN A 219 -6.59 -10.16 5.94
N GLN A 220 -6.96 -11.12 5.10
CA GLN A 220 -7.27 -12.50 5.48
C GLN A 220 -6.34 -13.51 4.80
N GLY A 221 -5.12 -13.07 4.47
CA GLY A 221 -4.10 -13.92 3.83
C GLY A 221 -4.59 -14.53 2.52
N CYS A 222 -4.66 -15.86 2.44
CA CYS A 222 -5.12 -16.53 1.22
C CYS A 222 -6.64 -16.42 0.97
N ASN A 223 -7.43 -15.92 1.91
CA ASN A 223 -8.86 -15.67 1.72
C ASN A 223 -9.16 -14.29 1.12
N GLY A 224 -8.13 -13.54 0.74
CA GLY A 224 -8.27 -12.23 0.12
C GLY A 224 -7.86 -11.07 1.02
N GLY A 225 -7.84 -9.89 0.41
CA GLY A 225 -7.37 -8.67 1.04
C GLY A 225 -7.40 -7.48 0.08
N LEU A 226 -6.98 -6.33 0.58
CA LEU A 226 -6.88 -5.07 -0.14
C LEU A 226 -5.46 -4.51 -0.05
N MET A 227 -5.03 -3.89 -1.16
CA MET A 227 -3.70 -3.28 -1.28
C MET A 227 -3.52 -2.14 -0.27
N ASP A 228 -4.55 -1.33 0.00
CA ASP A 228 -4.52 -0.26 1.00
C ASP A 228 -3.97 -0.69 2.35
N TYR A 229 -4.47 -1.81 2.87
CA TYR A 229 -4.04 -2.34 4.16
C TYR A 229 -2.62 -2.87 4.11
N ALA A 230 -2.22 -3.46 2.98
CA ALA A 230 -0.85 -3.90 2.79
C ALA A 230 0.12 -2.71 2.83
N PHE A 231 -0.18 -1.62 2.12
CA PHE A 231 0.67 -0.42 2.19
C PHE A 231 0.69 0.20 3.58
N GLU A 232 -0.46 0.27 4.24
CA GLU A 232 -0.54 0.75 5.62
C GLU A 232 0.27 -0.13 6.58
N PHE A 233 0.20 -1.45 6.42
CA PHE A 233 1.03 -2.39 7.15
C PHE A 233 2.52 -2.09 6.92
N ILE A 234 2.97 -1.91 5.68
CA ILE A 234 4.38 -1.60 5.37
C ILE A 234 4.82 -0.29 6.03
N VAL A 235 3.97 0.74 6.03
CA VAL A 235 4.24 2.01 6.73
C VAL A 235 4.43 1.77 8.23
N ASN A 236 3.45 1.11 8.88
CA ASN A 236 3.43 0.91 10.33
C ASN A 236 4.50 -0.10 10.80
N ASN A 237 4.80 -1.07 9.95
CA ASN A 237 5.87 -2.04 10.16
C ASN A 237 7.25 -1.40 9.89
N GLY A 238 7.35 -0.15 9.44
CA GLY A 238 8.63 0.48 9.14
C GLY A 238 9.41 -0.21 8.01
N GLY A 239 8.68 -0.87 7.10
CA GLY A 239 9.20 -1.57 5.94
C GLY A 239 8.77 -3.02 5.82
N ILE A 240 9.35 -3.70 4.83
CA ILE A 240 9.05 -5.08 4.45
C ILE A 240 10.35 -5.83 4.12
N HIS A 241 10.38 -7.15 4.34
CA HIS A 241 11.51 -8.01 4.05
C HIS A 241 11.63 -8.33 2.55
N THR A 242 12.79 -8.86 2.17
CA THR A 242 13.02 -9.37 0.82
C THR A 242 12.33 -10.71 0.60
N GLU A 243 12.09 -11.07 -0.66
CA GLU A 243 11.67 -12.42 -1.05
C GLU A 243 12.67 -13.49 -0.59
N GLU A 244 13.97 -13.19 -0.58
CA GLU A 244 15.01 -14.14 -0.15
C GLU A 244 14.91 -14.44 1.35
N ASP A 245 14.63 -13.41 2.14
CA ASP A 245 14.58 -13.50 3.60
C ASP A 245 13.28 -14.14 4.09
N TYR A 246 12.16 -13.88 3.40
CA TYR A 246 10.84 -14.40 3.73
C TYR A 246 10.15 -14.92 2.47
N PRO A 247 10.50 -16.13 1.99
CA PRO A 247 10.09 -16.56 0.65
C PRO A 247 8.64 -17.03 0.59
N TYR A 248 8.01 -16.88 -0.57
CA TYR A 248 6.62 -17.23 -0.81
C TYR A 248 6.33 -18.73 -0.66
N ARG A 249 5.17 -19.04 -0.06
CA ARG A 249 4.71 -20.40 0.28
C ARG A 249 3.30 -20.72 -0.19
N ALA A 250 2.59 -19.76 -0.78
CA ALA A 250 1.22 -19.92 -1.28
C ALA A 250 0.24 -20.48 -0.23
N ALA A 251 0.44 -20.15 1.05
CA ALA A 251 -0.38 -20.61 2.15
C ALA A 251 -0.34 -19.62 3.31
N ASP A 252 -1.40 -19.60 4.11
CA ASP A 252 -1.41 -18.93 5.39
C ASP A 252 -0.47 -19.63 6.38
N ARG A 253 0.48 -18.88 6.92
CA ARG A 253 1.35 -19.33 8.01
C ARG A 253 1.26 -18.34 9.17
N ARG A 254 1.98 -18.69 10.24
CA ARG A 254 2.13 -17.80 11.38
C ARG A 254 3.12 -16.71 11.01
N CYS A 255 2.75 -15.44 11.23
CA CYS A 255 3.70 -14.34 11.18
C CYS A 255 4.89 -14.64 12.10
N ASP A 256 6.07 -14.84 11.51
CA ASP A 256 7.29 -15.09 12.25
C ASP A 256 8.07 -13.78 12.49
N PRO A 257 8.02 -13.20 13.71
CA PRO A 257 8.77 -12.00 14.03
C PRO A 257 10.26 -12.28 14.30
N THR A 258 10.72 -13.53 14.17
CA THR A 258 12.12 -13.93 14.35
C THR A 258 12.86 -14.11 13.02
N GLU A 259 12.13 -14.23 11.90
CA GLU A 259 12.67 -14.04 10.54
C GLU A 259 12.95 -12.54 10.23
N LYS A 260 13.09 -11.70 11.28
CA LYS A 260 13.48 -10.29 11.20
C LYS A 260 14.93 -10.13 10.76
N ARG A 261 15.17 -10.32 9.47
CA ARG A 261 16.31 -9.71 8.78
C ARG A 261 16.01 -8.21 8.57
N ASP A 262 16.95 -7.48 7.99
CA ASP A 262 16.78 -6.03 7.81
C ASP A 262 15.51 -5.74 6.98
N ARG A 263 14.66 -4.85 7.47
CA ARG A 263 13.56 -4.28 6.67
C ARG A 263 14.19 -3.35 5.66
N VAL A 264 14.29 -3.82 4.42
CA VAL A 264 15.11 -3.17 3.38
C VAL A 264 14.40 -2.02 2.69
N VAL A 265 13.06 -2.06 2.65
CA VAL A 265 12.26 -1.10 1.89
C VAL A 265 11.08 -0.63 2.73
N ALA A 266 11.04 0.67 3.00
CA ALA A 266 9.91 1.36 3.61
C ALA A 266 9.27 2.37 2.64
N ILE A 267 8.03 2.74 2.95
CA ILE A 267 7.24 3.76 2.26
C ILE A 267 6.67 4.73 3.30
N ASP A 268 6.44 5.99 2.92
CA ASP A 268 5.97 7.04 3.83
C ASP A 268 4.43 7.15 3.86
N GLY A 269 3.75 6.43 2.97
CA GLY A 269 2.30 6.40 2.89
C GLY A 269 1.81 6.07 1.50
N TYR A 270 0.50 6.22 1.34
CA TYR A 270 -0.19 5.91 0.10
C TYR A 270 -1.41 6.83 -0.07
N GLU A 271 -1.94 6.89 -1.28
CA GLU A 271 -3.05 7.76 -1.67
C GLU A 271 -3.89 7.12 -2.76
N ASP A 272 -5.22 7.25 -2.66
CA ASP A 272 -6.11 6.82 -3.73
C ASP A 272 -6.11 7.84 -4.87
N VAL A 273 -5.85 7.38 -6.08
CA VAL A 273 -6.17 8.15 -7.30
C VAL A 273 -7.69 8.31 -7.38
N PRO A 274 -8.19 9.44 -7.91
CA PRO A 274 -9.61 9.62 -8.20
C PRO A 274 -10.26 8.39 -8.85
N GLN A 275 -11.35 7.96 -8.23
CA GLN A 275 -12.11 6.81 -8.67
C GLN A 275 -12.84 7.12 -9.99
N ASN A 276 -12.92 6.14 -10.90
CA ASN A 276 -13.55 6.27 -12.22
C ASN A 276 -12.92 7.33 -13.12
N ASP A 277 -11.62 7.60 -12.98
CA ASP A 277 -10.93 8.64 -13.74
C ASP A 277 -9.62 8.11 -14.32
N GLU A 278 -9.71 7.62 -15.57
CA GLU A 278 -8.56 7.12 -16.33
C GLU A 278 -7.49 8.15 -16.59
N LYS A 279 -7.86 9.43 -16.72
CA LYS A 279 -6.87 10.49 -16.95
C LYS A 279 -6.05 10.72 -15.68
N SER A 280 -6.70 10.70 -14.53
CA SER A 280 -6.04 10.74 -13.22
C SER A 280 -5.17 9.50 -12.99
N LEU A 281 -5.61 8.33 -13.43
CA LEU A 281 -4.77 7.13 -13.42
C LEU A 281 -3.56 7.26 -14.35
N LYS A 282 -3.74 7.78 -15.57
CA LYS A 282 -2.67 7.99 -16.55
C LYS A 282 -1.58 8.87 -15.96
N LYS A 283 -2.00 9.96 -15.31
CA LYS A 283 -1.12 10.85 -14.55
C LYS A 283 -0.35 10.10 -13.46
N ALA A 284 -1.03 9.30 -12.63
CA ALA A 284 -0.38 8.54 -11.56
C ALA A 284 0.62 7.51 -12.11
N VAL A 285 0.25 6.77 -13.16
CA VAL A 285 1.10 5.78 -13.83
C VAL A 285 2.30 6.44 -14.51
N ALA A 286 2.15 7.66 -15.01
CA ALA A 286 3.28 8.41 -15.57
C ALA A 286 4.39 8.70 -14.54
N HIS A 287 4.07 8.59 -13.24
CA HIS A 287 5.01 8.87 -12.14
C HIS A 287 5.55 7.59 -11.47
N GLN A 288 4.80 6.48 -11.47
CA GLN A 288 5.23 5.18 -10.94
C GLN A 288 4.23 4.05 -11.26
N PRO A 289 4.57 2.78 -11.06
CA PRO A 289 3.58 1.70 -11.07
C PRO A 289 2.46 1.90 -10.02
N VAL A 290 1.23 1.57 -10.40
CA VAL A 290 0.03 1.80 -9.57
C VAL A 290 -0.71 0.47 -9.37
N SER A 291 -0.98 0.11 -8.12
CA SER A 291 -1.84 -1.04 -7.80
C SER A 291 -3.27 -0.75 -8.21
N VAL A 292 -3.91 -1.71 -8.87
CA VAL A 292 -5.28 -1.62 -9.40
C VAL A 292 -6.06 -2.90 -9.10
N ALA A 293 -7.38 -2.82 -9.05
CA ALA A 293 -8.24 -4.01 -9.07
C ALA A 293 -8.90 -4.14 -10.44
N VAL A 294 -9.15 -5.38 -10.87
CA VAL A 294 -9.84 -5.75 -12.12
C VAL A 294 -10.83 -6.90 -11.86
N GLU A 295 -11.79 -7.07 -12.76
CA GLU A 295 -12.59 -8.30 -12.86
C GLU A 295 -11.86 -9.31 -13.76
N ALA A 296 -11.40 -10.40 -13.16
CA ALA A 296 -10.61 -11.44 -13.81
C ALA A 296 -11.32 -12.82 -13.85
N GLY A 297 -12.49 -12.96 -13.24
CA GLY A 297 -13.29 -14.19 -13.24
C GLY A 297 -13.82 -14.62 -14.62
N GLY A 298 -13.84 -13.71 -15.61
CA GLY A 298 -14.30 -14.00 -16.96
C GLY A 298 -13.43 -15.00 -17.73
N ARG A 299 -14.06 -15.97 -18.41
CA ARG A 299 -13.36 -17.01 -19.20
C ARG A 299 -12.41 -16.43 -20.26
N ALA A 300 -12.76 -15.31 -20.87
CA ALA A 300 -11.92 -14.64 -21.87
C ALA A 300 -10.61 -14.12 -21.25
N PHE A 301 -10.68 -13.58 -20.03
CA PHE A 301 -9.51 -13.12 -19.30
C PHE A 301 -8.64 -14.31 -18.88
N GLN A 302 -9.23 -15.36 -18.28
CA GLN A 302 -8.49 -16.57 -17.88
C GLN A 302 -7.70 -17.20 -19.03
N LEU A 303 -8.26 -17.21 -20.24
CA LEU A 303 -7.65 -17.78 -21.45
C LEU A 303 -6.89 -16.75 -22.31
N TYR A 304 -6.74 -15.51 -21.81
CA TYR A 304 -6.01 -14.47 -22.51
C TYR A 304 -4.57 -14.93 -22.80
N ARG A 305 -4.08 -14.57 -23.99
CA ARG A 305 -2.80 -15.06 -24.51
C ARG A 305 -1.92 -13.97 -25.10
N SER A 306 -2.47 -13.00 -25.81
CA SER A 306 -1.69 -11.92 -26.45
C SER A 306 -2.62 -10.87 -27.06
N GLY A 307 -2.08 -9.66 -27.29
CA GLY A 307 -2.76 -8.55 -27.94
C GLY A 307 -3.45 -7.62 -26.95
N ILE A 308 -4.18 -6.64 -27.46
CA ILE A 308 -5.00 -5.77 -26.62
C ILE A 308 -6.28 -6.55 -26.26
N PHE A 309 -6.45 -6.86 -24.98
CA PHE A 309 -7.69 -7.44 -24.48
C PHE A 309 -8.79 -6.40 -24.61
N THR A 310 -9.91 -6.80 -25.20
CA THR A 310 -11.14 -6.01 -25.41
C THR A 310 -12.38 -6.82 -25.03
N GLY A 311 -12.21 -7.86 -24.20
CA GLY A 311 -13.29 -8.76 -23.81
C GLY A 311 -14.35 -8.05 -22.97
N SER A 312 -15.43 -8.76 -22.64
CA SER A 312 -16.40 -8.24 -21.67
C SER A 312 -15.78 -8.19 -20.28
N CYS A 313 -15.96 -7.08 -19.58
CA CYS A 313 -15.69 -6.90 -18.16
C CYS A 313 -16.87 -6.18 -17.51
N GLY A 314 -17.06 -6.39 -16.21
CA GLY A 314 -17.97 -5.62 -15.38
C GLY A 314 -17.23 -4.84 -14.29
N THR A 315 -17.96 -4.57 -13.23
CA THR A 315 -17.54 -3.80 -12.05
C THR A 315 -17.30 -4.70 -10.83
N ASP A 316 -17.43 -6.02 -10.98
CA ASP A 316 -17.37 -6.99 -9.88
C ASP A 316 -15.90 -7.38 -9.62
N LEU A 317 -15.15 -6.44 -9.05
CA LEU A 317 -13.71 -6.55 -8.86
C LEU A 317 -13.34 -7.71 -7.95
N ASP A 318 -12.51 -8.62 -8.47
CA ASP A 318 -12.13 -9.85 -7.78
C ASP A 318 -10.60 -10.10 -7.77
N HIS A 319 -9.82 -9.27 -8.46
CA HIS A 319 -8.40 -9.53 -8.66
C HIS A 319 -7.52 -8.27 -8.62
N GLY A 320 -6.47 -8.30 -7.79
CA GLY A 320 -5.47 -7.25 -7.67
C GLY A 320 -4.33 -7.43 -8.66
N VAL A 321 -4.02 -6.39 -9.44
CA VAL A 321 -2.91 -6.36 -10.41
C VAL A 321 -2.17 -5.02 -10.31
N VAL A 322 -1.09 -4.83 -11.07
CA VAL A 322 -0.37 -3.55 -11.09
C VAL A 322 -0.26 -3.03 -12.51
N VAL A 323 -0.65 -1.77 -12.71
CA VAL A 323 -0.42 -1.05 -13.97
C VAL A 323 1.01 -0.52 -13.94
N VAL A 324 1.80 -0.94 -14.93
CA VAL A 324 3.24 -0.62 -15.07
C VAL A 324 3.52 0.25 -16.30
N GLY A 325 2.48 0.68 -16.99
CA GLY A 325 2.63 1.49 -18.19
C GLY A 325 1.31 1.70 -18.92
N TYR A 326 1.37 2.48 -19.98
CA TYR A 326 0.28 2.72 -20.93
C TYR A 326 0.86 3.10 -22.28
N GLY A 327 0.07 2.96 -23.33
CA GLY A 327 0.44 3.38 -24.68
C GLY A 327 -0.75 3.31 -25.63
N ALA A 328 -0.47 3.41 -26.92
CA ALA A 328 -1.44 3.22 -27.98
C ALA A 328 -0.83 2.36 -29.09
N ASP A 329 -1.58 1.41 -29.62
CA ASP A 329 -1.20 0.63 -30.79
C ASP A 329 -2.34 0.63 -31.81
N ASN A 330 -2.03 0.96 -33.07
CA ASN A 330 -3.00 1.07 -34.17
C ASN A 330 -4.26 1.91 -33.83
N GLY A 331 -4.08 2.98 -33.05
CA GLY A 331 -5.17 3.87 -32.62
C GLY A 331 -6.01 3.35 -31.45
N VAL A 332 -5.58 2.26 -30.80
CA VAL A 332 -6.21 1.70 -29.61
C VAL A 332 -5.32 1.93 -28.39
N ASP A 333 -5.83 2.73 -27.45
CA ASP A 333 -5.16 2.97 -26.17
C ASP A 333 -5.19 1.73 -25.28
N TYR A 334 -4.10 1.48 -24.57
CA TYR A 334 -3.98 0.35 -23.66
C TYR A 334 -3.19 0.64 -22.39
N TRP A 335 -3.50 -0.12 -21.34
CA TRP A 335 -2.73 -0.20 -20.10
C TRP A 335 -1.84 -1.42 -20.12
N THR A 336 -0.57 -1.27 -19.73
CA THR A 336 0.32 -2.42 -19.52
C THR A 336 0.17 -2.90 -18.08
N VAL A 337 -0.31 -4.13 -17.90
CA VAL A 337 -0.61 -4.71 -16.59
C VAL A 337 0.28 -5.91 -16.30
N ARG A 338 0.94 -5.92 -15.13
CA ARG A 338 1.63 -7.09 -14.57
C ARG A 338 0.66 -7.87 -13.67
N ASN A 339 0.47 -9.14 -14.02
CA ASN A 339 -0.34 -10.11 -13.28
C ASN A 339 0.55 -10.97 -12.35
N SER A 340 -0.06 -11.87 -11.57
CA SER A 340 0.58 -12.74 -10.56
C SER A 340 0.27 -14.24 -10.76
N TRP A 341 -0.01 -14.68 -11.99
CA TRP A 341 -0.36 -16.07 -12.32
C TRP A 341 0.79 -16.86 -12.97
N GLY A 342 2.04 -16.47 -12.64
CA GLY A 342 3.25 -17.14 -13.11
C GLY A 342 3.54 -16.91 -14.59
N PRO A 343 4.81 -17.05 -15.03
CA PRO A 343 5.31 -16.55 -16.31
C PRO A 343 4.69 -17.16 -17.57
N MET A 344 3.91 -18.24 -17.47
CA MET A 344 3.33 -18.95 -18.61
C MET A 344 1.97 -18.39 -19.07
N TRP A 345 1.24 -17.71 -18.18
CA TRP A 345 -0.04 -17.11 -18.49
C TRP A 345 0.11 -15.91 -19.46
N GLY A 346 -0.84 -15.65 -20.35
CA GLY A 346 -0.72 -14.50 -21.26
C GLY A 346 0.51 -14.53 -22.20
N ARG A 347 1.15 -15.70 -22.42
CA ARG A 347 2.18 -15.88 -23.45
C ARG A 347 1.56 -16.40 -24.74
N GLY A 348 1.57 -15.55 -25.78
CA GLY A 348 1.64 -16.00 -27.16
C GLY A 348 2.78 -17.04 -27.26
N ARG A 349 2.60 -18.09 -28.07
CA ARG A 349 3.74 -18.94 -28.45
C ARG A 349 4.61 -18.04 -29.32
N LEU A 350 5.50 -17.26 -28.71
CA LEU A 350 6.66 -16.75 -29.40
C LEU A 350 7.49 -17.99 -29.74
N HIS A 351 7.52 -18.26 -31.04
CA HIS A 351 8.49 -19.15 -31.67
C HIS A 351 9.85 -18.86 -31.03
N LYS A 352 10.41 -19.88 -30.37
CA LYS A 352 11.79 -19.87 -29.99
C LYS A 352 12.57 -20.41 -31.19
N ASP A 353 13.51 -19.59 -31.64
CA ASP A 353 14.64 -19.94 -32.48
C ASP A 353 14.36 -20.06 -33.99
N GLY A 354 15.22 -19.38 -34.75
CA GLY A 354 15.03 -19.09 -36.16
C GLY A 354 15.34 -20.24 -37.09
N GLU A 355 14.70 -20.19 -38.26
CA GLU A 355 15.30 -20.69 -39.49
C GLU A 355 15.31 -19.59 -40.54
N GLU A 356 16.50 -19.43 -41.08
CA GLU A 356 16.92 -18.61 -42.20
C GLU A 356 16.08 -18.96 -43.44
N HIS A 357 15.67 -17.94 -44.20
CA HIS A 357 15.34 -18.12 -45.60
C HIS A 357 16.50 -18.78 -46.34
N ARG A 358 16.38 -20.07 -46.68
CA ARG A 358 17.03 -20.69 -47.85
C ARG A 358 16.23 -21.89 -48.35
N GLY A 359 15.79 -21.80 -49.62
CA GLY A 359 15.19 -22.89 -50.38
C GLY A 359 13.90 -22.49 -51.05
#